data_AF-A0A3E0NY04-F1
#
_entry.id   AF-A0A3E0NY04-F1
#
_cell.length_a   1.000
_cell.length_b   1.000
_cell.length_c   1.000
_cell.angle_alpha   90.00
_cell.angle_beta   90.00
_cell.angle_gamma   90.00
#
_symmetry.space_group_name_H-M   'P 1'
#
loop_
_entity.id
_entity.type
_entity.pdbx_description
1 polymer ?
#
loop_
_entity_poly.entity_id
_entity_poly.type
_entity_poly.pdbx_seq_one_letter_code
_entity_poly.pdbx_strand_id
1 'polypeptide(L)'
;MRTTIDLPDELLRQVKARAAVQGMKLKEYVTEALRESLYRHEPASRIGETATEYGEDSLVVAEGCVFPLIGGRTGDAMRTLTEEAIAEILEEEEVDAALSAG
;
A
#
# COMPACT_ATOMS: atom_id res chain seq x y z
N MET A 1 -10.32 19.60 21.96
CA MET A 1 -9.59 20.88 21.85
C MET A 1 -10.34 21.82 20.90
N ARG A 2 -10.13 23.14 21.00
CA ARG A 2 -10.68 24.12 20.04
C ARG A 2 -9.55 24.57 19.14
N THR A 3 -9.70 24.33 17.84
CA THR A 3 -8.72 24.68 16.82
C THR A 3 -9.34 25.69 15.88
N THR A 4 -8.60 26.72 15.54
CA THR A 4 -8.99 27.72 14.53
C THR A 4 -8.23 27.38 13.25
N ILE A 5 -8.94 27.28 12.13
CA ILE A 5 -8.39 26.95 10.82
C ILE A 5 -8.89 28.03 9.87
N ASP A 6 -7.99 28.63 9.11
CA ASP A 6 -8.35 29.60 8.08
C ASP A 6 -8.93 28.85 6.88
N LEU A 7 -10.16 29.20 6.52
CA LEU A 7 -10.90 28.56 5.44
C LEU A 7 -11.45 29.64 4.50
N PRO A 8 -11.23 29.56 3.17
CA PRO A 8 -11.82 30.50 2.24
C PRO A 8 -13.34 30.55 2.38
N ASP A 9 -13.93 31.74 2.28
CA ASP A 9 -15.37 31.96 2.48
C ASP A 9 -16.24 31.09 1.56
N GLU A 10 -15.81 30.97 0.30
CA GLU A 10 -16.48 30.12 -0.69
C GLU A 10 -16.49 28.65 -0.28
N LEU A 11 -15.39 28.16 0.29
CA LEU A 11 -15.28 26.79 0.78
C LEU A 11 -16.16 26.61 2.02
N LEU A 12 -16.14 27.55 2.96
CA LEU A 12 -16.99 27.52 4.14
C LEU A 12 -18.48 27.49 3.78
N ARG A 13 -18.90 28.24 2.75
CA ARG A 13 -20.28 28.23 2.25
C ARG A 13 -20.69 26.85 1.75
N GLN A 14 -19.82 26.19 0.98
CA GLN A 14 -20.08 24.84 0.46
C GLN A 14 -20.16 23.80 1.57
N VAL A 15 -19.23 23.86 2.54
CA VAL A 15 -19.22 22.94 3.69
C VAL A 15 -20.52 23.09 4.50
N LYS A 16 -20.97 24.33 4.76
CA LYS A 16 -22.25 24.59 5.45
C LYS A 16 -23.45 24.04 4.67
N ALA A 17 -23.49 24.25 3.36
CA ALA A 17 -24.57 23.74 2.52
C ALA A 17 -24.63 22.20 2.56
N ARG A 18 -23.48 21.52 2.41
CA ARG A 18 -23.39 20.06 2.47
C ARG A 18 -23.79 19.50 3.84
N ALA A 19 -23.33 20.13 4.93
CA ALA A 19 -23.72 19.73 6.28
C ALA A 19 -25.23 19.87 6.50
N ALA A 20 -25.83 20.96 6.02
CA ALA A 20 -27.28 21.18 6.12
C ALA A 20 -28.09 20.15 5.31
N VAL A 21 -27.66 19.85 4.08
CA VAL A 21 -28.29 18.81 3.24
C VAL A 21 -28.25 17.43 3.91
N GLN A 22 -27.17 17.14 4.62
CA GLN A 22 -27.00 15.87 5.34
C GLN A 22 -27.64 15.87 6.74
N GLY A 23 -28.24 16.98 7.19
CA GLY A 23 -28.82 17.11 8.53
C GLY A 23 -27.78 17.05 9.66
N MET A 24 -26.51 17.33 9.36
CA MET A 24 -25.39 17.23 10.31
C MET A 24 -24.96 18.60 10.82
N LYS A 25 -24.36 18.64 12.02
CA LYS A 25 -23.71 19.88 12.49
C LYS A 25 -22.42 20.11 11.72
N LEU A 26 -22.08 21.37 11.46
CA LEU A 26 -20.84 21.74 10.75
C LEU A 26 -19.59 21.12 11.38
N LYS A 27 -19.51 21.08 12.71
CA LYS A 27 -18.39 20.46 13.44
C LYS A 27 -18.26 18.95 13.15
N GLU A 28 -19.39 18.25 13.12
CA GLU A 28 -19.42 16.80 12.87
C GLU A 28 -19.01 16.53 11.42
N TYR A 29 -19.59 17.26 10.47
CA TYR A 29 -19.22 17.17 9.06
C TYR A 29 -17.72 17.41 8.82
N VAL A 30 -17.14 18.45 9.43
CA VAL A 30 -15.70 18.73 9.30
C VAL A 30 -14.86 17.64 9.97
N THR A 31 -15.31 17.08 11.09
CA THR A 31 -14.61 15.99 11.78
C THR A 31 -14.58 14.72 10.92
N GLU A 32 -15.71 14.35 10.32
CA GLU A 32 -15.81 13.20 9.43
C GLU A 32 -14.98 13.39 8.16
N ALA A 33 -15.04 14.57 7.54
CA ALA A 33 -14.23 14.88 6.36
C ALA A 33 -12.72 14.78 6.67
N LEU A 34 -12.29 15.26 7.84
CA LEU A 34 -10.90 15.12 8.27
C LEU A 34 -10.52 13.65 8.51
N ARG A 35 -11.39 12.87 9.18
CA ARG A 35 -11.17 11.43 9.36
C ARG A 35 -11.06 10.71 8.02
N GLU A 36 -12.00 10.92 7.12
CA GLU A 36 -12.00 10.31 5.79
C GLU A 36 -10.73 10.70 5.02
N SER A 37 -10.31 11.97 5.09
CA SER A 37 -9.07 12.42 4.44
C SER A 37 -7.84 11.71 5.02
N LEU A 38 -7.77 11.53 6.34
CA LEU A 38 -6.66 10.84 6.97
C LEU A 38 -6.67 9.34 6.63
N TYR A 39 -7.82 8.68 6.59
CA TYR A 39 -7.92 7.28 6.15
C TYR A 39 -7.62 7.10 4.65
N ARG A 40 -8.02 8.06 3.81
CA ARG A 40 -7.75 8.04 2.36
C ARG A 40 -6.28 8.33 2.04
N HIS A 41 -5.61 9.11 2.89
CA HIS A 41 -4.21 9.48 2.76
C HIS A 41 -3.28 8.63 3.61
N GLU A 42 -3.78 7.77 4.50
CA GLU A 42 -3.07 6.56 4.85
C GLU A 42 -2.92 5.77 3.55
N PRO A 43 -1.70 5.52 3.07
CA PRO A 43 -1.50 4.62 1.95
C PRO A 43 -1.88 3.22 2.45
N ALA A 44 -3.17 2.92 2.42
CA ALA A 44 -3.65 1.55 2.34
C ALA A 44 -3.07 1.03 1.03
N SER A 45 -1.95 0.34 1.18
CA SER A 45 -1.64 -0.88 0.48
C SER A 45 -2.31 -0.98 -0.88
N ARG A 46 -1.53 -0.72 -1.94
CA ARG A 46 -1.84 -1.30 -3.25
C ARG A 46 -1.71 -2.81 -3.13
N ILE A 47 -2.68 -3.45 -2.47
CA ILE A 47 -2.91 -4.89 -2.58
C ILE A 47 -3.43 -5.06 -3.99
N GLY A 48 -2.51 -5.51 -4.83
CA GLY A 48 -2.68 -6.12 -6.14
C GLY A 48 -3.86 -5.62 -6.96
N GLU A 49 -3.57 -4.82 -7.98
CA GLU A 49 -4.17 -5.10 -9.28
C GLU A 49 -3.36 -4.46 -10.41
N THR A 50 -2.94 -5.33 -11.32
CA THR A 50 -2.27 -5.07 -12.59
C THR A 50 -0.85 -4.52 -12.49
N ALA A 51 0.10 -5.47 -12.46
CA ALA A 51 1.40 -5.27 -13.05
C ALA A 51 1.18 -4.88 -14.53
N THR A 52 1.12 -3.58 -14.80
CA THR A 52 1.35 -3.06 -16.14
C THR A 52 2.83 -3.30 -16.46
N GLU A 53 3.10 -3.80 -17.66
CA GLU A 53 4.38 -4.37 -18.12
C GLU A 53 5.60 -3.45 -17.98
N TYR A 54 5.46 -2.19 -17.55
CA TYR A 54 6.57 -1.29 -17.26
C TYR A 54 6.17 -0.34 -16.10
N GLY A 55 6.09 -0.86 -14.87
CA GLY A 55 5.69 -0.10 -13.68
C GLY A 55 6.78 -0.05 -12.60
N GLU A 56 6.93 1.13 -11.99
CA GLU A 56 7.89 1.51 -10.95
C GLU A 56 7.68 0.74 -9.63
N ASP A 57 8.72 0.69 -8.78
CA ASP A 57 8.67 0.06 -7.45
C ASP A 57 7.45 0.54 -6.66
N SER A 58 6.62 -0.39 -6.20
CA SER A 58 5.38 -0.06 -5.50
C SER A 58 5.46 -0.43 -4.03
N LEU A 59 5.07 0.50 -3.17
CA LEU A 59 4.87 0.23 -1.75
C LEU A 59 3.65 -0.69 -1.56
N VAL A 60 3.84 -1.77 -0.80
CA VAL A 60 2.84 -2.78 -0.46
C VAL A 60 2.78 -2.88 1.07
N VAL A 61 1.59 -2.95 1.65
CA VAL A 61 1.40 -3.25 3.08
C VAL A 61 0.79 -4.64 3.18
N ALA A 62 1.62 -5.64 3.47
CA ALA A 62 1.16 -7.02 3.64
C ALA A 62 0.35 -7.17 4.94
N GLU A 63 -0.63 -8.08 4.94
CA GLU A 63 -1.40 -8.38 6.15
C GLU A 63 -0.48 -8.82 7.29
N GLY A 64 -0.59 -8.14 8.44
CA GLY A 64 0.24 -8.41 9.63
C GLY A 64 1.54 -7.62 9.71
N CYS A 65 1.88 -6.79 8.73
CA CYS A 65 3.07 -5.94 8.78
C CYS A 65 2.79 -4.54 9.36
N VAL A 66 3.61 -4.11 10.31
CA VAL A 66 3.53 -2.77 10.96
C VAL A 66 4.25 -1.68 10.15
N PHE A 67 5.00 -2.06 9.11
CA PHE A 67 5.78 -1.16 8.27
C PHE A 67 5.48 -1.39 6.78
N PRO A 68 5.56 -0.33 5.94
CA PRO A 68 5.37 -0.47 4.50
C PRO A 68 6.53 -1.27 3.90
N LEU A 69 6.21 -2.30 3.13
CA LEU A 69 7.18 -3.08 2.37
C LEU A 69 7.33 -2.47 0.98
N ILE A 70 8.56 -2.42 0.47
CA ILE A 70 8.78 -2.10 -0.94
C ILE A 70 8.61 -3.41 -1.72
N GLY A 71 7.53 -3.50 -2.48
CA GLY A 71 7.32 -4.58 -3.44
C GLY A 71 8.16 -4.30 -4.69
N GLY A 72 9.32 -4.94 -4.79
CA GLY A 72 10.10 -4.95 -6.01
C GLY A 72 9.47 -5.84 -7.07
N ARG A 73 9.80 -5.61 -8.35
CA ARG A 73 9.43 -6.52 -9.45
C ARG A 73 10.03 -7.91 -9.17
N THR A 74 9.19 -8.91 -8.94
CA THR A 74 9.63 -10.30 -9.00
C THR A 74 9.73 -10.69 -10.49
N GLY A 75 10.94 -10.96 -10.96
CA GLY A 75 11.16 -11.46 -12.32
C GLY A 75 10.60 -12.86 -12.50
N ASP A 76 10.51 -13.34 -13.74
CA ASP A 76 9.95 -14.68 -14.04
C ASP A 76 10.66 -15.80 -13.26
N ALA A 77 11.95 -15.62 -12.94
CA ALA A 77 12.71 -16.53 -12.09
C ALA A 77 12.05 -16.80 -10.73
N MET A 78 11.47 -15.78 -10.08
CA MET A 78 10.75 -15.95 -8.80
C MET A 78 9.40 -16.63 -8.96
N ARG A 79 8.79 -16.60 -10.16
CA ARG A 79 7.50 -17.26 -10.44
C ARG A 79 7.68 -18.76 -10.72
N THR A 80 8.85 -19.14 -11.22
CA THR A 80 9.19 -20.53 -11.56
C THR A 80 9.95 -21.26 -10.45
N LEU A 81 10.32 -20.56 -9.37
CA LEU A 81 11.07 -21.11 -8.24
C LEU A 81 10.16 -21.95 -7.32
N THR A 82 9.76 -23.13 -7.80
CA THR A 82 8.99 -24.11 -7.01
C THR A 82 9.90 -24.86 -6.04
N GLU A 83 9.33 -25.52 -5.03
CA GLU A 83 10.09 -26.34 -4.07
C GLU A 83 10.95 -27.41 -4.76
N GLU A 84 10.41 -28.02 -5.83
CA GLU A 84 11.13 -29.02 -6.64
C GLU A 84 12.33 -28.40 -7.37
N ALA A 85 12.15 -27.23 -7.99
CA ALA A 85 13.24 -26.53 -8.68
C ALA A 85 14.34 -26.08 -7.71
N ILE A 86 13.98 -25.72 -6.47
CA ILE A 86 14.96 -25.39 -5.42
C ILE A 86 15.76 -26.63 -5.03
N ALA A 87 15.11 -27.78 -4.87
CA ALA A 87 15.78 -29.03 -4.54
C ALA A 87 16.78 -29.46 -5.62
N GLU A 88 16.40 -29.36 -6.90
CA GLU A 88 17.26 -29.68 -8.04
C GLU A 88 18.53 -28.81 -8.07
N ILE A 89 18.39 -27.49 -7.87
CA ILE A 89 19.54 -26.57 -7.83
C ILE A 89 20.50 -26.92 -6.68
N LEU A 90 19.96 -27.23 -5.49
CA LEU A 90 20.79 -27.57 -4.33
C LEU A 90 21.51 -28.91 -4.49
N GLU A 91 20.86 -29.90 -5.13
CA GLU A 91 21.49 -31.17 -5.44
C GLU A 91 22.63 -31.02 -6.46
N GLU A 92 22.44 -30.19 -7.50
CA GLU A 92 23.51 -29.86 -8.46
C GLU A 92 24.71 -29.19 -7.78
N GLU A 93 24.47 -28.24 -6.87
CA GLU A 93 25.52 -27.57 -6.12
C GLU A 93 26.30 -28.52 -5.19
N GLU A 94 25.64 -29.51 -4.58
CA GLU A 94 26.30 -30.54 -3.77
C GLU A 94 27.20 -31.46 -4.62
N VAL A 95 26.75 -31.82 -5.82
CA VAL A 95 27.54 -32.62 -6.77
C VAL A 95 28.77 -31.85 -7.25
N ASP A 96 28.62 -30.58 -7.59
CA ASP A 96 29.73 -29.71 -8.02
C ASP A 96 30.73 -29.44 -6.89
N ALA A 97 30.25 -29.28 -5.65
CA ALA A 97 31.10 -29.16 -4.46
C ALA A 97 31.92 -30.44 -4.22
N ALA A 98 31.32 -31.62 -4.43
CA ALA A 98 32.02 -32.90 -4.29
C ALA A 98 33.08 -33.12 -5.38
N LEU A 99 32.82 -32.70 -6.62
CA LEU A 99 33.75 -32.82 -7.74
C LEU A 99 34.90 -31.82 -7.68
N SER A 100 34.69 -30.64 -7.08
CA SER A 100 35.73 -29.60 -6.92
C SER A 100 36.63 -29.78 -5.69
N ALA A 101 36.25 -30.68 -4.75
CA ALA A 101 37.01 -31.00 -3.55
C ALA A 101 37.92 -32.26 -3.67
N GLY A 102 37.91 -32.95 -4.82
CA GLY A 102 38.75 -34.11 -5.13
C GLY A 102 39.94 -33.78 -6.03
#